data_AF-A0A4Y8C115-F1
#
_entry.id   AF-A0A4Y8C115-F1
#
_cell.length_a   1.000
_cell.length_b   1.000
_cell.length_c   1.000
_cell.angle_alpha   90.00
_cell.angle_beta   90.00
_cell.angle_gamma   90.00
#
_symmetry.space_group_name_H-M   'P 1'
#
loop_
_entity.id
_entity.type
_entity.pdbx_description
1 polymer ?
#
loop_
_entity_poly.entity_id
_entity_poly.type
_entity_poly.pdbx_seq_one_letter_code
_entity_poly.pdbx_strand_id
1 'polypeptide(L)' 'KAGADDFVKKPLDFDILLARIEARLRLGGTNVIKIEDLVIDPDEEKITYKGQDIELKGKPFEVLTHLARHS' A
#
# COMPACT_ATOMS: atom_id res chain seq x y z
N LYS A 1 26.50 24.79 -19.74
CA LYS A 1 25.15 25.20 -20.20
C LYS A 1 24.39 23.93 -20.56
N ALA A 2 23.09 23.88 -20.24
CA ALA A 2 22.18 22.71 -20.14
C ALA A 2 22.32 21.97 -18.81
N GLY A 3 21.30 21.77 -17.99
CA GLY A 3 19.87 22.12 -18.03
C GLY A 3 19.25 21.36 -16.85
N ALA A 4 18.39 21.99 -16.05
CA ALA A 4 17.80 21.34 -14.86
C ALA A 4 16.87 20.20 -15.30
N ASP A 5 17.15 18.97 -14.86
CA ASP A 5 16.38 17.77 -15.21
C ASP A 5 15.06 17.63 -14.41
N ASP A 6 14.86 18.42 -13.35
CA ASP A 6 13.64 18.38 -12.53
C ASP A 6 13.02 19.78 -12.37
N PHE A 7 11.75 19.89 -12.78
CA PHE A 7 10.88 21.02 -12.49
C PHE A 7 9.56 20.50 -11.92
N VAL A 8 9.31 20.72 -10.63
CA VAL A 8 7.99 20.57 -10.02
C VAL A 8 7.43 21.96 -9.75
N LYS A 9 6.34 22.31 -10.45
CA LYS A 9 5.66 23.60 -10.30
C LYS A 9 5.01 23.68 -8.90
N LYS A 10 5.48 24.62 -8.07
CA LYS A 10 4.78 25.13 -6.88
C LYS A 10 3.45 25.80 -7.33
N PRO A 11 2.30 25.60 -6.65
CA PRO A 11 2.14 25.41 -5.21
C PRO A 11 1.79 23.98 -4.80
N LEU A 12 2.52 23.47 -3.79
CA LEU A 12 2.01 22.42 -2.93
C LEU A 12 1.15 23.12 -1.88
N ASP A 13 -0.15 22.91 -1.94
CA ASP A 13 -1.06 23.36 -0.89
C ASP A 13 -0.84 22.49 0.35
N PHE A 14 -0.32 23.10 1.41
CA PHE A 14 -0.04 22.41 2.67
C PHE A 14 -1.30 21.88 3.32
N ASP A 15 -2.46 22.50 3.07
CA ASP A 15 -3.75 22.04 3.58
C ASP A 15 -4.18 20.76 2.86
N ILE A 16 -3.91 20.65 1.56
CA ILE A 16 -4.15 19.41 0.80
C ILE A 16 -3.21 18.29 1.28
N LEU A 17 -1.94 18.61 1.54
CA LEU A 17 -0.98 17.62 2.06
C LEU A 17 -1.41 17.13 3.45
N LEU A 18 -1.75 18.05 4.35
CA LEU A 18 -2.20 17.74 5.70
C LEU A 18 -3.50 16.95 5.67
N ALA A 19 -4.47 17.34 4.85
CA ALA A 19 -5.72 16.60 4.67
C ALA A 19 -5.49 15.17 4.16
N ARG A 20 -4.51 14.94 3.27
CA ARG A 20 -4.13 13.59 2.83
C ARG A 20 -3.48 12.77 3.94
N ILE A 21 -2.59 13.37 4.72
CA ILE A 21 -1.95 12.72 5.87
C ILE A 21 -2.99 12.35 6.92
N GLU A 22 -3.85 13.30 7.30
CA GLU A 22 -4.93 13.08 8.26
C GLU A 22 -5.94 12.06 7.77
N ALA A 23 -6.35 12.10 6.50
CA ALA A 23 -7.25 11.08 5.94
C ALA A 23 -6.63 9.69 6.00
N ARG A 24 -5.31 9.59 5.74
CA ARG A 24 -4.57 8.32 5.80
C ARG A 24 -4.31 7.82 7.21
N LEU A 25 -4.25 8.70 8.21
CA LEU A 25 -4.17 8.35 9.64
C LEU A 25 -5.56 8.05 10.26
N ARG A 26 -6.63 8.68 9.75
CA ARG A 26 -8.02 8.52 10.21
C ARG A 26 -8.66 7.24 9.69
N LEU A 27 -8.25 6.77 8.50
CA LEU A 27 -8.22 5.34 8.24
C LEU A 27 -7.20 4.76 9.23
N GLY A 28 -7.63 4.30 10.40
CA GLY A 28 -6.84 3.38 11.22
C GLY A 28 -6.58 2.15 10.37
N GLY A 29 -5.52 2.22 9.56
CA GLY A 29 -5.35 1.40 8.38
C GLY A 29 -5.02 0.01 8.82
N THR A 30 -6.00 -0.89 8.73
CA THR A 30 -5.71 -2.31 8.68
C THR A 30 -4.68 -2.50 7.55
N ASN A 31 -3.55 -3.15 7.82
CA ASN A 31 -2.54 -3.44 6.80
C ASN A 31 -3.05 -4.42 5.71
N VAL A 32 -4.33 -4.77 5.77
CA VAL A 32 -5.02 -5.65 4.84
C VAL A 32 -4.97 -5.11 3.41
N ILE A 33 -4.36 -5.88 2.53
CA ILE A 33 -4.24 -5.60 1.10
C ILE A 33 -5.35 -6.39 0.40
N LYS A 34 -6.20 -5.69 -0.36
CA LYS A 34 -7.28 -6.32 -1.13
C LYS A 34 -7.11 -6.05 -2.62
N ILE A 35 -6.97 -7.11 -3.40
CA ILE A 35 -6.81 -7.09 -4.86
C ILE A 35 -7.83 -8.06 -5.43
N GLU A 36 -8.94 -7.55 -5.98
CA GLU A 36 -10.06 -8.37 -6.47
C GLU A 36 -10.51 -9.42 -5.43
N ASP A 37 -10.36 -10.71 -5.75
CA ASP A 37 -10.69 -11.86 -4.90
C ASP A 37 -9.59 -12.23 -3.89
N LEU A 38 -8.42 -11.58 -3.96
CA LEU A 38 -7.28 -11.80 -3.09
C LEU A 38 -7.33 -10.81 -1.91
N VAL A 39 -7.25 -11.35 -0.70
CA VAL A 39 -7.13 -10.60 0.55
C VAL A 39 -5.87 -11.10 1.26
N ILE A 40 -4.97 -10.19 1.61
CA ILE A 40 -3.77 -10.47 2.38
C ILE A 40 -3.86 -9.67 3.67
N ASP A 41 -3.76 -10.34 4.81
CA ASP A 41 -3.58 -9.73 6.11
C ASP A 41 -2.11 -9.91 6.55
N PRO A 42 -1.27 -8.87 6.43
CA PRO A 42 0.12 -8.94 6.83
C PRO A 42 0.33 -9.02 8.34
N ASP A 43 -0.65 -8.59 9.14
CA ASP A 43 -0.54 -8.58 10.60
C ASP A 43 -0.80 -10.00 11.15
N GLU A 44 -1.70 -10.76 10.51
CA GLU A 44 -2.01 -12.17 10.84
C GLU A 44 -1.21 -13.21 10.03
N GLU A 45 -0.34 -12.78 9.10
CA GLU A 45 0.30 -13.65 8.10
C GLU A 45 -0.71 -14.54 7.35
N LYS A 46 -1.86 -13.97 6.98
CA LYS A 46 -3.00 -14.70 6.43
C LYS A 46 -3.32 -14.27 5.01
N ILE A 47 -3.65 -15.24 4.15
CA ILE A 47 -4.10 -14.99 2.78
C ILE A 47 -5.42 -15.70 2.56
N THR A 48 -6.36 -15.00 1.93
CA THR A 48 -7.61 -15.55 1.45
C THR A 48 -7.74 -15.26 -0.04
N TYR A 49 -8.03 -16.27 -0.86
CA TYR A 49 -8.32 -16.11 -2.28
C TYR A 49 -9.67 -16.75 -2.61
N LYS A 50 -10.57 -15.97 -3.23
CA LYS A 50 -11.94 -16.43 -3.55
C LYS A 50 -12.70 -17.00 -2.34
N GLY A 51 -12.46 -16.40 -1.17
CA GLY A 51 -13.06 -16.83 0.10
C GLY A 51 -12.46 -18.11 0.70
N GLN A 52 -11.40 -18.67 0.12
CA GLN A 52 -10.66 -19.80 0.69
C GLN A 52 -9.36 -19.34 1.31
N ASP A 53 -9.10 -19.79 2.54
CA ASP A 53 -7.84 -19.51 3.22
C ASP A 53 -6.71 -20.32 2.58
N ILE A 54 -5.64 -19.63 2.21
CA ILE A 54 -4.44 -20.20 1.64
C ILE A 54 -3.35 -20.15 2.71
N GLU A 55 -2.82 -21.31 3.09
CA GLU A 55 -1.67 -21.38 3.98
C GLU A 55 -0.40 -21.11 3.16
N LEU A 56 0.10 -19.87 3.25
CA LEU A 56 1.36 -19.45 2.65
C LEU A 56 2.19 -18.80 3.74
N LYS A 57 3.34 -19.39 4.09
CA LYS A 57 4.20 -18.93 5.20
C LYS A 57 5.63 -18.71 4.77
N GLY A 58 6.33 -17.82 5.47
CA GLY A 58 7.76 -17.58 5.26
C GLY A 58 8.06 -16.88 3.93
N LYS A 59 9.12 -17.30 3.23
CA LYS A 59 9.65 -16.57 2.07
C LYS A 59 8.62 -16.26 0.98
N PRO A 60 7.74 -17.20 0.57
CA PRO A 60 6.71 -16.92 -0.44
C PRO A 60 5.68 -15.87 0.01
N PHE A 61 5.32 -15.87 1.30
CA PHE A 61 4.39 -14.88 1.87
C PHE A 61 4.99 -13.47 1.84
N GLU A 62 6.25 -13.34 2.26
CA GLU A 62 6.99 -12.07 2.23
C GLU A 62 7.01 -11.49 0.81
N VAL A 63 7.35 -12.33 -0.18
CA VAL A 63 7.46 -11.91 -1.58
C VAL A 63 6.10 -11.45 -2.11
N LEU A 64 5.04 -12.23 -1.91
CA LEU A 64 3.71 -11.87 -2.40
C LEU A 64 3.20 -10.58 -1.73
N THR A 65 3.33 -10.47 -0.42
CA THR A 65 2.93 -9.29 0.34
C THR A 65 3.69 -8.05 -0.13
N HIS A 66 4.99 -8.19 -0.41
CA HIS A 66 5.79 -7.10 -0.93
C HIS A 66 5.33 -6.66 -2.32
N LEU A 67 5.10 -7.60 -3.24
CA LEU A 67 4.59 -7.29 -4.57
C LEU A 67 3.20 -6.63 -4.51
N ALA A 68 2.32 -7.12 -3.65
CA ALA A 68 0.97 -6.59 -3.48
C ALA A 68 0.94 -5.18 -2.87
N ARG A 69 1.93 -4.80 -2.05
CA ARG A 69 2.06 -3.43 -1.47
C ARG A 69 2.55 -2.39 -2.47
N HIS A 70 3.22 -2.82 -3.54
CA HIS A 70 3.88 -1.94 -4.51
C HIS A 70 3.26 -2.01 -5.91
N SER A 71 2.06 -2.60 -6.04
CA SER A 71 1.25 -2.69 -7.26
C SER A 71 0.38 -1.47 -7.51
#